data_AF-A0A537MCN2-F1
#
_entry.id   AF-A0A537MCN2-F1
#
_cell.length_a   1.000
_cell.length_b   1.000
_cell.length_c   1.000
_cell.angle_alpha   90.00
_cell.angle_beta   90.00
_cell.angle_gamma   90.00
#
_symmetry.space_group_name_H-M   'P 1'
#
loop_
_entity.id
_entity.type
_entity.pdbx_description
1 polymer ?
#
loop_
_entity_poly.entity_id
_entity_poly.type
_entity_poly.pdbx_seq_one_letter_code
_entity_poly.pdbx_strand_id
1 'polypeptide(L)'
;MRLFRRLFGGAGAAAAPLCATLDLDDPRVSADPFPWYERLRAEGDVVYLERHRFWLVLSNDAAREVFSRPDLFSSAPYDFVDTAMLSVDPPLHGPVRRVVARSFGGETLRRLEAEAAGLAAALLPDALGGEVVGGFARMRWRQSSGRRRRPPSRKRRSR
;
A
#
# COMPACT_ATOMS: atom_id res chain seq x y z
N MET A 1 -12.51 28.96 52.33
CA MET A 1 -11.84 29.70 51.24
C MET A 1 -10.34 29.87 51.51
N ARG A 2 -9.53 28.86 51.16
CA ARG A 2 -8.06 28.94 50.99
C ARG A 2 -7.70 27.92 49.91
N LEU A 3 -7.50 28.37 48.68
CA LEU A 3 -6.18 28.59 48.04
C LEU A 3 -5.46 27.27 47.70
N PHE A 4 -5.77 26.71 46.51
CA PHE A 4 -4.90 25.78 45.80
C PHE A 4 -4.66 26.32 44.39
N ARG A 5 -3.72 27.26 44.28
CA ARG A 5 -3.17 27.76 43.03
C ARG A 5 -1.72 27.32 42.97
N ARG A 6 -1.44 26.33 42.10
CA ARG A 6 -0.16 26.01 41.41
C ARG A 6 0.01 24.49 41.28
N LEU A 7 -0.35 23.93 40.12
CA LEU A 7 0.28 22.72 39.54
C LEU A 7 0.03 22.64 38.01
N PHE A 8 0.15 23.75 37.29
CA PHE A 8 0.37 23.69 35.84
C PHE A 8 1.61 24.51 35.54
N GLY A 9 2.75 23.88 35.81
CA GLY A 9 4.00 24.19 35.12
C GLY A 9 3.76 24.02 33.62
N GLY A 10 4.37 24.88 32.81
CA GLY A 10 4.10 25.01 31.39
C GLY A 10 4.07 23.67 30.68
N ALA A 11 2.90 23.28 30.20
CA ALA A 11 2.79 22.33 29.12
C ALA A 11 3.43 23.00 27.91
N GLY A 12 4.64 22.58 27.54
CA GLY A 12 5.10 22.79 26.17
C GLY A 12 3.98 22.33 25.27
N ALA A 13 3.53 23.17 24.33
CA ALA A 13 2.40 22.87 23.47
C ALA A 13 2.61 21.47 22.89
N ALA A 14 1.76 20.51 23.27
CA ALA A 14 1.77 19.20 22.66
C ALA A 14 1.57 19.44 21.16
N ALA A 15 2.49 18.91 20.34
CA ALA A 15 2.34 19.01 18.90
C ALA A 15 0.94 18.51 18.53
N ALA A 16 0.25 19.25 17.65
CA ALA A 16 -1.07 18.84 17.17
C ALA A 16 -1.01 17.40 16.65
N PRO A 17 -2.08 16.59 16.83
CA PRO A 17 -2.10 15.23 16.32
C PRO A 17 -1.87 15.23 14.81
N LEU A 18 -1.27 14.15 14.31
CA LEU A 18 -0.94 14.03 12.89
C LEU A 18 -2.22 14.05 12.04
N CYS A 19 -3.33 13.53 12.54
CA CYS A 19 -4.63 13.60 11.86
C CYS A 19 -5.11 15.04 11.60
N ALA A 20 -4.71 16.02 12.42
CA ALA A 20 -5.07 17.43 12.23
C ALA A 20 -4.20 18.14 11.18
N THR A 21 -2.97 17.66 10.97
CA THR A 21 -1.93 18.41 10.25
C THR A 21 -1.44 17.74 8.97
N LEU A 22 -1.62 16.42 8.81
CA LEU A 22 -1.13 15.66 7.68
C LEU A 22 -1.73 16.14 6.36
N ASP A 23 -0.86 16.28 5.37
CA ASP A 23 -1.22 16.60 4.00
C ASP A 23 -0.91 15.43 3.06
N LEU A 24 -1.93 14.71 2.62
CA LEU A 24 -1.78 13.60 1.68
C LEU A 24 -1.38 14.04 0.26
N ASP A 25 -1.58 15.31 -0.10
CA ASP A 25 -1.19 15.88 -1.39
C ASP A 25 0.29 16.29 -1.42
N ASP A 26 0.99 16.25 -0.27
CA ASP A 26 2.43 16.51 -0.22
C ASP A 26 3.17 15.40 -0.99
N PRO A 27 3.97 15.72 -2.03
CA PRO A 27 4.68 14.72 -2.83
C PRO A 27 5.56 13.78 -2.00
N ARG A 28 6.03 14.22 -0.83
CA ARG A 28 6.83 13.39 0.08
C ARG A 28 5.98 12.32 0.77
N VAL A 29 4.73 12.65 1.08
CA VAL A 29 3.75 11.70 1.63
C VAL A 29 3.30 10.74 0.54
N SER A 30 3.03 11.24 -0.66
CA SER A 30 2.63 10.37 -1.79
C SER A 30 3.75 9.43 -2.23
N ALA A 31 5.01 9.86 -2.16
CA ALA A 31 6.17 9.03 -2.55
C ALA A 31 6.43 7.87 -1.60
N ASP A 32 6.22 8.07 -0.30
CA ASP A 32 6.32 7.03 0.72
C ASP A 32 5.30 7.27 1.85
N PRO A 33 4.07 6.76 1.71
CA PRO A 33 2.99 7.02 2.67
C PRO A 33 3.07 6.14 3.91
N PHE A 34 3.84 5.04 3.88
CA PHE A 34 3.80 4.03 4.94
C PHE A 34 4.28 4.53 6.31
N PRO A 35 5.35 5.34 6.43
CA PRO A 35 5.75 5.93 7.71
C PRO A 35 4.67 6.83 8.32
N TRP A 36 3.89 7.52 7.48
CA TRP A 36 2.80 8.39 7.93
C TRP A 36 1.60 7.56 8.41
N TYR A 37 1.24 6.51 7.68
CA TYR A 37 0.18 5.58 8.10
C TYR A 37 0.52 4.84 9.38
N GLU A 38 1.80 4.48 9.61
CA GLU A 38 2.24 3.86 10.86
C GLU A 38 2.05 4.80 12.05
N ARG A 39 2.42 6.07 11.89
CA ARG A 39 2.19 7.08 12.92
C ARG A 39 0.71 7.36 13.16
N LEU A 40 -0.10 7.43 12.11
CA LEU A 40 -1.55 7.63 12.26
C LEU A 40 -2.24 6.43 12.93
N ARG A 41 -1.78 5.19 12.70
CA ARG A 41 -2.32 4.01 13.40
C ARG A 41 -2.09 4.07 14.92
N ALA A 42 -1.06 4.78 15.37
CA ALA A 42 -0.87 5.02 16.80
C ALA A 42 -1.93 6.00 17.38
N GLU A 43 -2.61 6.79 16.55
CA GLU A 43 -3.72 7.68 16.94
C GLU A 43 -5.08 6.97 16.84
N GLY A 44 -5.21 5.95 15.98
CA GLY A 44 -6.37 5.08 15.91
C GLY A 44 -6.47 4.31 14.59
N ASP A 45 -7.36 3.32 14.57
CA ASP A 45 -7.65 2.50 13.38
C ASP A 45 -8.42 3.26 12.30
N VAL A 46 -9.21 4.25 12.73
CA VAL A 46 -9.98 5.17 11.88
C VAL A 46 -9.79 6.58 12.44
N VAL A 47 -9.27 7.48 11.62
CA VAL A 47 -8.94 8.86 12.03
C VAL A 47 -9.59 9.86 11.10
N TYR A 48 -10.09 10.97 11.62
CA TYR A 48 -10.58 12.07 10.80
C TYR A 48 -9.40 12.96 10.40
N LEU A 49 -9.15 13.10 9.10
CA LEU A 49 -8.12 14.01 8.59
C LEU A 49 -8.72 15.41 8.44
N GLU A 50 -8.43 16.31 9.38
CA GLU A 50 -9.07 17.64 9.41
C GLU A 50 -8.83 18.43 8.13
N ARG A 51 -7.59 18.42 7.63
CA ARG A 51 -7.19 19.13 6.41
C ARG A 51 -7.94 18.64 5.17
N HIS A 52 -8.15 17.33 5.09
CA HIS A 52 -8.75 16.65 3.93
C HIS A 52 -10.27 16.46 4.08
N ARG A 53 -10.79 16.68 5.28
CA ARG A 53 -12.20 16.60 5.65
C ARG A 53 -12.84 15.24 5.41
N PHE A 54 -12.06 14.17 5.45
CA PHE A 54 -12.56 12.80 5.35
C PHE A 54 -11.99 11.89 6.44
N TRP A 55 -12.63 10.75 6.63
CA TRP A 55 -12.15 9.69 7.51
C TRP A 55 -11.17 8.79 6.76
N LEU A 56 -9.99 8.57 7.34
CA LEU A 56 -9.01 7.61 6.85
C LEU A 56 -9.10 6.33 7.66
N VAL A 57 -9.26 5.20 6.97
CA VAL A 57 -9.34 3.86 7.55
C VAL A 57 -8.00 3.17 7.37
N LEU A 58 -7.35 2.77 8.46
CA LEU A 58 -5.94 2.38 8.46
C LEU A 58 -5.70 0.92 8.84
N SER A 59 -6.56 0.32 9.67
CA SER A 59 -6.44 -1.08 10.03
C SER A 59 -7.12 -1.98 9.00
N ASN A 60 -6.60 -3.19 8.85
CA ASN A 60 -7.17 -4.16 7.91
C ASN A 60 -8.61 -4.53 8.30
N ASP A 61 -8.86 -4.72 9.59
CA ASP A 61 -10.17 -5.11 10.09
C ASP A 61 -11.22 -4.02 9.80
N ALA A 62 -10.90 -2.76 10.10
CA ALA A 62 -11.78 -1.64 9.79
C ALA A 62 -12.00 -1.48 8.28
N ALA A 63 -10.96 -1.64 7.46
CA ALA A 63 -11.09 -1.58 6.01
C ALA A 63 -11.99 -2.68 5.45
N ARG A 64 -11.85 -3.92 5.97
CA ARG A 64 -12.70 -5.05 5.57
C ARG A 64 -14.15 -4.82 5.97
N GLU A 65 -14.40 -4.28 7.16
CA GLU A 65 -15.75 -3.93 7.61
C GLU A 65 -16.38 -2.91 6.67
N VAL A 66 -15.69 -1.81 6.38
CA VAL A 66 -16.16 -0.75 5.48
C VAL A 66 -16.50 -1.31 4.09
N PHE A 67 -15.58 -2.08 3.48
CA PHE A 67 -15.83 -2.65 2.15
C PHE A 67 -16.95 -3.69 2.09
N SER A 68 -17.32 -4.29 3.22
CA SER A 68 -18.40 -5.29 3.31
C SER A 68 -19.80 -4.69 3.46
N ARG A 69 -19.89 -3.38 3.71
CA ARG A 69 -21.13 -2.66 4.07
C ARG A 69 -21.49 -1.58 3.05
N PRO A 70 -21.79 -1.94 1.78
CA PRO A 70 -22.21 -0.97 0.76
C PRO A 70 -23.55 -0.29 1.09
N ASP A 71 -24.32 -0.82 2.05
CA ASP A 71 -25.51 -0.20 2.62
C ASP A 71 -25.18 1.03 3.49
N LEU A 72 -23.98 1.10 4.05
CA LEU A 72 -23.49 2.22 4.86
C LEU A 72 -22.44 3.07 4.15
N PHE A 73 -21.57 2.45 3.36
CA PHE A 73 -20.46 3.07 2.66
C PHE A 73 -20.67 2.99 1.15
N SER A 74 -21.47 3.93 0.66
CA SER A 74 -21.84 4.06 -0.76
C SER A 74 -20.63 4.43 -1.63
N SER A 75 -20.57 3.84 -2.82
CA SER A 75 -19.60 4.21 -3.87
C SER A 75 -20.16 5.25 -4.85
N ALA A 76 -21.46 5.55 -4.79
CA ALA A 76 -22.15 6.48 -5.70
C ALA A 76 -21.59 7.92 -5.73
N PRO A 77 -21.06 8.51 -4.64
CA PRO A 77 -20.47 9.84 -4.69
C PRO A 77 -19.26 10.00 -5.62
N TYR A 78 -18.72 8.90 -6.15
CA TYR A 78 -17.56 8.86 -7.05
C TYR A 78 -17.92 8.59 -8.51
N ASP A 79 -19.16 8.87 -8.94
CA ASP A 79 -19.67 8.61 -10.30
C ASP A 79 -18.85 9.24 -11.44
N PHE A 80 -18.09 10.29 -11.14
CA PHE A 80 -17.11 10.89 -12.04
C PHE A 80 -15.97 9.93 -12.44
N VAL A 81 -15.74 8.85 -11.68
CA VAL A 81 -14.76 7.80 -12.01
C VAL A 81 -15.32 6.81 -13.02
N ASP A 82 -16.54 6.33 -12.80
CA ASP A 82 -17.25 5.38 -13.66
C ASP A 82 -18.74 5.36 -13.29
N THR A 83 -19.61 5.40 -14.30
CA THR A 83 -21.07 5.44 -14.09
C THR A 83 -21.73 4.06 -14.17
N ALA A 84 -20.97 3.00 -14.49
CA ALA A 84 -21.56 1.69 -14.81
C ALA A 84 -21.25 0.59 -13.79
N MET A 85 -20.12 0.64 -13.08
CA MET A 85 -19.68 -0.48 -12.23
C MET A 85 -18.99 -0.07 -10.92
N LEU A 86 -17.93 0.75 -10.96
CA LEU A 86 -17.10 1.04 -9.77
C LEU A 86 -17.76 2.03 -8.81
N SER A 87 -18.53 2.99 -9.33
CA SER A 87 -19.19 4.02 -8.53
C SER A 87 -20.71 3.87 -8.53
N VAL A 88 -21.18 2.61 -8.54
CA VAL A 88 -22.60 2.27 -8.53
C VAL A 88 -22.86 1.29 -7.38
N ASP A 89 -23.91 1.52 -6.62
CA ASP A 89 -24.29 0.67 -5.49
C ASP A 89 -25.25 -0.46 -5.90
N PRO A 90 -25.43 -1.50 -5.05
CA PRO A 90 -26.56 -2.42 -5.19
C PRO A 90 -27.92 -1.66 -5.20
N PRO A 91 -28.92 -2.15 -5.95
CA PRO A 91 -28.90 -3.35 -6.78
C PRO A 91 -28.32 -3.13 -8.19
N LEU A 92 -28.05 -1.88 -8.59
CA LEU A 92 -27.68 -1.51 -9.96
C LEU A 92 -26.31 -2.05 -10.39
N HIS A 93 -25.35 -2.17 -9.47
CA HIS A 93 -24.02 -2.70 -9.78
C HIS A 93 -24.03 -4.19 -10.17
N GLY A 94 -25.00 -4.96 -9.65
CA GLY A 94 -25.00 -6.42 -9.70
C GLY A 94 -25.09 -7.01 -11.11
N PRO A 95 -26.03 -6.55 -11.96
CA PRO A 95 -26.13 -6.99 -13.35
C PRO A 95 -24.85 -6.76 -14.17
N VAL A 96 -24.26 -5.56 -14.09
CA VAL A 96 -23.02 -5.21 -14.83
C VAL A 96 -21.86 -6.08 -14.36
N ARG A 97 -21.65 -6.18 -13.04
CA ARG A 97 -20.61 -7.03 -12.45
C ARG A 97 -20.73 -8.49 -12.91
N ARG A 98 -21.96 -9.02 -13.04
CA ARG A 98 -22.20 -10.41 -13.48
C ARG A 98 -21.79 -10.65 -14.94
N VAL A 99 -21.96 -9.66 -15.81
CA VAL A 99 -21.51 -9.74 -17.21
C VAL A 99 -19.99 -9.69 -17.27
N VAL A 100 -19.39 -8.68 -16.61
CA VAL A 100 -17.94 -8.46 -16.59
C VAL A 100 -17.18 -9.65 -15.98
N ALA A 101 -17.71 -10.23 -14.89
CA ALA A 101 -17.07 -11.37 -14.20
C ALA A 101 -16.82 -12.59 -15.09
N ARG A 102 -17.61 -12.79 -16.16
CA ARG A 102 -17.41 -13.91 -17.11
C ARG A 102 -16.09 -13.78 -17.87
N SER A 103 -15.63 -12.56 -18.12
CA SER A 103 -14.33 -12.29 -18.74
C SER A 103 -13.16 -12.67 -17.83
N PHE A 104 -13.41 -12.87 -16.53
CA PHE A 104 -12.43 -13.30 -15.55
C PHE A 104 -12.66 -14.76 -15.09
N GLY A 105 -13.30 -15.57 -15.93
CA GLY A 105 -13.46 -17.00 -15.69
C GLY A 105 -12.13 -17.75 -15.70
N GLY A 106 -12.09 -18.92 -15.04
CA GLY A 106 -10.85 -19.69 -14.87
C GLY A 106 -10.18 -20.11 -16.19
N GLU A 107 -10.94 -20.41 -17.24
CA GLU A 107 -10.39 -20.69 -18.57
C GLU A 107 -9.73 -19.44 -19.19
N THR A 108 -10.42 -18.30 -19.15
CA THR A 108 -9.87 -17.04 -19.64
C THR A 108 -8.60 -16.65 -18.88
N LEU A 109 -8.59 -16.81 -17.56
CA LEU A 109 -7.40 -16.55 -16.73
C LEU A 109 -6.22 -17.47 -17.08
N ARG A 110 -6.45 -18.78 -17.28
CA ARG A 110 -5.39 -19.71 -17.70
C ARG A 110 -4.79 -19.34 -19.06
N ARG A 111 -5.62 -18.89 -20.00
CA ARG A 111 -5.14 -18.42 -21.31
C ARG A 111 -4.29 -17.15 -21.16
N LEU A 112 -4.78 -16.18 -20.39
CA LEU A 112 -4.05 -14.93 -20.11
C LEU A 112 -2.73 -15.19 -19.40
N GLU A 113 -2.67 -16.16 -18.48
CA GLU A 113 -1.45 -16.57 -17.80
C GLU A 113 -0.40 -17.09 -18.79
N ALA A 114 -0.78 -18.01 -19.69
CA ALA A 114 0.12 -18.55 -20.70
C ALA A 114 0.66 -17.46 -21.64
N GLU A 115 -0.21 -16.54 -22.07
CA GLU A 115 0.16 -15.42 -22.93
C GLU A 115 1.11 -14.44 -22.21
N ALA A 116 0.76 -14.03 -20.99
CA ALA A 116 1.59 -13.14 -20.17
C ALA A 116 2.96 -13.77 -19.87
N ALA A 117 3.01 -15.07 -19.58
CA ALA A 117 4.27 -15.79 -19.36
C ALA A 117 5.15 -15.82 -20.62
N GLY A 118 4.55 -16.05 -21.80
CA GLY A 118 5.26 -16.00 -23.08
C GLY A 118 5.82 -14.61 -23.39
N LEU A 119 5.01 -13.56 -23.20
CA LEU A 119 5.44 -12.16 -23.37
C LEU A 119 6.56 -11.79 -22.40
N ALA A 120 6.43 -12.16 -21.12
CA ALA A 120 7.45 -11.92 -20.12
C ALA A 120 8.77 -12.64 -20.49
N ALA A 121 8.71 -13.90 -20.94
CA ALA A 121 9.88 -14.65 -21.38
C ALA A 121 10.58 -14.00 -22.59
N ALA A 122 9.83 -13.37 -23.49
CA ALA A 122 10.37 -12.67 -24.64
C ALA A 122 10.98 -11.30 -24.28
N LEU A 123 10.35 -10.54 -23.38
CA LEU A 123 10.73 -9.14 -23.10
C LEU A 123 11.76 -8.99 -21.97
N LEU A 124 11.75 -9.88 -20.97
CA LEU A 124 12.65 -9.78 -19.80
C LEU A 124 14.14 -9.94 -20.12
N PRO A 125 14.59 -10.82 -21.04
CA PRO A 125 16.01 -10.96 -21.34
C PRO A 125 16.68 -9.64 -21.77
N ASP A 126 16.01 -8.90 -22.65
CA ASP A 126 16.48 -7.62 -23.17
C ASP A 126 16.43 -6.53 -22.10
N ALA A 127 15.35 -6.47 -21.32
CA ALA A 127 15.17 -5.48 -20.27
C ALA A 127 16.17 -5.62 -19.10
N LEU A 128 16.63 -6.84 -18.82
CA LEU A 128 17.46 -7.14 -17.64
C LEU A 128 18.93 -7.40 -17.96
N GLY A 129 19.32 -7.46 -19.23
CA GLY A 129 20.69 -7.76 -19.66
C GLY A 129 21.22 -9.12 -19.17
N GLY A 130 20.30 -10.07 -18.94
CA GLY A 130 20.56 -11.34 -18.26
C GLY A 130 19.60 -12.44 -18.71
N GLU A 131 20.06 -13.69 -18.56
CA GLU A 131 19.31 -14.88 -18.95
C GLU A 131 18.27 -15.23 -17.87
N VAL A 132 17.07 -15.66 -18.29
CA VAL A 132 16.04 -16.22 -17.41
C VAL A 132 16.46 -17.65 -17.08
N VAL A 133 16.79 -17.93 -15.82
CA VAL A 133 17.17 -19.29 -15.37
C VAL A 133 16.11 -19.79 -14.39
N GLY A 134 15.42 -20.88 -14.75
CA GLY A 134 14.47 -21.55 -13.86
C GLY A 134 13.25 -20.72 -13.45
N GLY A 135 12.79 -19.79 -14.31
CA GLY A 135 11.61 -18.96 -14.02
C GLY A 135 11.89 -17.71 -13.18
N PHE A 136 13.15 -17.45 -12.80
CA PHE A 136 13.54 -16.20 -12.16
C PHE A 136 14.52 -15.41 -13.03
N ALA A 137 14.21 -14.13 -13.16
CA ALA A 137 15.08 -13.15 -13.78
C ALA A 137 16.35 -12.96 -12.94
N ARG A 138 17.50 -13.46 -13.43
CA ARG A 138 18.77 -13.26 -12.74
C ARG A 138 19.42 -11.98 -13.24
N MET A 139 19.23 -10.90 -12.49
CA MET A 139 19.86 -9.61 -12.78
C MET A 139 21.38 -9.79 -12.80
N ARG A 140 22.03 -9.44 -13.92
CA ARG A 140 23.49 -9.45 -14.03
C ARG A 140 24.00 -8.26 -13.23
N TRP A 141 24.20 -8.44 -11.92
CA TRP A 141 24.89 -7.46 -11.10
C TRP A 141 26.21 -7.11 -11.78
N ARG A 142 26.30 -5.90 -12.35
CA ARG A 142 27.56 -5.32 -12.81
C ARG A 142 28.46 -5.34 -11.58
N GLN A 143 29.50 -6.18 -11.60
CA GLN A 143 30.55 -6.06 -10.60
C GLN A 143 31.24 -4.72 -10.88
N SER A 144 30.80 -3.67 -10.20
CA SER A 144 31.65 -2.53 -9.92
C SER A 144 32.85 -3.09 -9.15
N SER A 145 34.00 -3.05 -9.81
CA SER A 145 35.30 -3.53 -9.37
C SER A 145 35.78 -2.76 -8.13
N GLY A 146 35.13 -2.99 -6.99
CA GLY A 146 35.57 -2.54 -5.67
C GLY A 146 36.15 -3.71 -4.90
N ARG A 147 37.48 -3.75 -4.78
CA ARG A 147 38.26 -4.77 -4.05
C ARG A 147 37.63 -5.13 -2.69
N ARG A 148 36.99 -6.30 -2.59
CA ARG A 148 36.65 -6.89 -1.28
C ARG A 148 37.94 -7.44 -0.66
N ARG A 149 38.39 -6.81 0.44
CA ARG A 149 39.47 -7.33 1.28
C ARG A 149 39.05 -8.68 1.86
N ARG A 150 39.85 -9.73 1.61
CA ARG A 150 39.72 -11.05 2.25
C ARG A 150 39.91 -10.90 3.77
N PRO A 151 39.03 -11.45 4.63
CA PRO A 151 39.35 -11.62 6.04
C PRO A 151 40.38 -12.75 6.23
N PRO A 152 41.25 -12.69 7.26
CA PRO A 152 42.35 -13.64 7.41
C PRO A 152 41.84 -15.02 7.86
N SER A 153 42.41 -16.07 7.25
CA SER A 153 42.13 -17.48 7.56
C SER A 153 42.56 -17.84 8.98
N ARG A 154 41.63 -18.28 9.83
CA ARG A 154 41.95 -18.93 11.11
C ARG A 154 42.55 -20.31 10.83
N LYS A 155 43.85 -20.47 11.10
CA LYS A 155 44.52 -21.78 11.12
C LYS A 155 43.87 -22.66 12.19
N ARG A 156 43.28 -23.80 11.79
CA ARG A 156 42.91 -24.89 12.70
C ARG A 156 44.22 -25.45 13.30
N ARG A 157 44.37 -25.36 14.62
CA ARG A 157 45.38 -26.13 15.37
C ARG A 157 44.89 -27.57 15.47
N SER A 158 45.72 -28.49 15.00
CA SER A 158 45.61 -29.93 15.19
C SER A 158 45.81 -30.32 16.66
N ARG A 159 44.95 -31.19 17.17
CA ARG A 159 45.27 -32.23 18.13
C ARG A 159 44.54 -33.49 17.68
#